data_AF-A0A932P487-F1
#
_entry.id   AF-A0A932P487-F1
#
_cell.length_a   1.000
_cell.length_b   1.000
_cell.length_c   1.000
_cell.angle_alpha   90.00
_cell.angle_beta   90.00
_cell.angle_gamma   90.00
#
_symmetry.space_group_name_H-M   'P 1'
#
loop_
_entity.id
_entity.type
_entity.pdbx_description
1 polymer ?
#
loop_
_entity_poly.entity_id
_entity_poly.type
_entity_poly.pdbx_seq_one_letter_code
_entity_poly.pdbx_strand_id
1 'polypeptide(L)'
;MRASYLTAAVWFILSAAGQADGQTWPQFRGPGGDGIATTKHPETWSAGEHLAWKTKIPGVGWSQPIVWGDKVFVTTAAAEGQNRPQPGDWSPGDGLGGLSAFLGSFRRPPNAEYRWKVLCLSLADGKVLWEQDAHVGKPANPIHARNSYATETPVTDGERVIASFGPAGVYCFDASGKLLWGKQLGTYKIQMDWGTGSSPVLHEELVFLQCDNQQQSFLVALDKRTGDEVWRVARDEQSNWCTPYIWKNERRTELVTGGGGKMRSYDPATGKLHWEIAGSGRCAA
;
A
#
# COMPACT_ATOMS: atom_id res chain seq x y z
N MET A 1 12.99 54.97 -43.40
CA MET A 1 12.84 53.64 -42.80
C MET A 1 13.23 53.74 -41.33
N ARG A 2 12.27 53.66 -40.39
CA ARG A 2 12.52 53.61 -38.95
C ARG A 2 12.15 52.20 -38.50
N ALA A 3 13.12 51.43 -38.00
CA ALA A 3 12.89 50.11 -37.44
C ALA A 3 12.60 50.26 -35.94
N SER A 4 11.40 49.88 -35.52
CA SER A 4 10.99 49.81 -34.12
C SER A 4 11.28 48.41 -33.59
N TYR A 5 12.14 48.29 -32.58
CA TYR A 5 12.37 47.04 -31.87
C TYR A 5 11.38 46.94 -30.70
N LEU A 6 10.46 45.97 -30.76
CA LEU A 6 9.59 45.58 -29.66
C LEU A 6 10.35 44.56 -28.79
N THR A 7 10.82 44.98 -27.63
CA THR A 7 11.28 44.07 -26.57
C THR A 7 10.07 43.44 -25.88
N ALA A 8 9.86 42.14 -26.09
CA ALA A 8 8.90 41.35 -25.33
C ALA A 8 9.51 40.97 -23.98
N ALA A 9 8.94 41.47 -22.88
CA ALA A 9 9.28 41.05 -21.54
C ALA A 9 8.57 39.72 -21.22
N VAL A 10 9.32 38.63 -21.14
CA VAL A 10 8.83 37.32 -20.68
C VAL A 10 8.81 37.35 -19.15
N TRP A 11 7.62 37.42 -18.57
CA TRP A 11 7.42 37.26 -17.14
C TRP A 11 7.48 35.78 -16.78
N PHE A 12 8.58 35.34 -16.20
CA PHE A 12 8.64 34.06 -15.50
C PHE A 12 7.79 34.17 -14.22
N ILE A 13 6.60 33.58 -14.26
CA ILE A 13 5.84 33.30 -13.04
C ILE A 13 6.59 32.17 -12.34
N LEU A 14 7.41 32.53 -11.34
CA LEU A 14 7.90 31.58 -10.35
C LEU A 14 6.68 31.10 -9.56
N SER A 15 6.15 29.92 -9.90
CA SER A 15 5.28 29.19 -8.97
C SER A 15 6.14 28.81 -7.77
N ALA A 16 5.99 29.56 -6.68
CA ALA A 16 6.42 29.10 -5.37
C ALA A 16 5.55 27.87 -5.04
N ALA A 17 6.07 26.68 -5.33
CA ALA A 17 5.56 25.47 -4.72
C ALA A 17 5.74 25.64 -3.21
N GLY A 18 4.65 25.93 -2.51
CA GLY A 18 4.64 25.97 -1.06
C GLY A 18 5.13 24.62 -0.55
N GLN A 19 6.33 24.61 0.00
CA GLN A 19 6.87 23.47 0.71
C GLN A 19 6.01 23.34 1.96
N ALA A 20 5.04 22.43 1.93
CA ALA A 20 4.30 22.07 3.12
C ALA A 20 5.31 21.50 4.11
N ASP A 21 5.66 22.30 5.12
CA ASP A 21 6.68 22.05 6.15
C ASP A 21 6.22 20.95 7.15
N GLY A 22 5.35 20.05 6.72
CA GLY A 22 4.82 18.94 7.48
C GLY A 22 5.58 17.65 7.18
N GLN A 23 5.97 16.93 8.23
CA GLN A 23 6.55 15.59 8.10
C GLN A 23 5.59 14.68 7.32
N THR A 24 6.05 14.13 6.19
CA THR A 24 5.29 13.19 5.38
C THR A 24 5.41 11.76 5.96
N TRP A 25 4.45 10.91 5.65
CA TRP A 25 4.46 9.48 5.95
C TRP A 25 4.01 8.72 4.69
N PRO A 26 4.87 8.62 3.66
CA PRO A 26 4.45 8.28 2.30
C PRO A 26 4.09 6.81 2.06
N GLN A 27 4.46 5.90 2.96
CA GLN A 27 4.47 4.46 2.69
C GLN A 27 4.36 3.63 3.97
N PHE A 28 4.35 2.30 3.80
CA PHE A 28 4.39 1.37 4.92
C PHE A 28 5.59 1.63 5.84
N ARG A 29 5.32 1.85 7.13
CA ARG A 29 6.34 2.19 8.15
C ARG A 29 7.07 3.52 7.90
N GLY A 30 6.46 4.45 7.18
CA GLY A 30 6.89 5.84 7.12
C GLY A 30 8.05 6.11 6.16
N PRO A 31 8.64 7.33 6.20
CA PRO A 31 9.58 7.81 5.19
C PRO A 31 10.81 6.92 4.97
N GLY A 32 11.30 6.31 6.06
CA GLY A 32 12.44 5.39 6.03
C GLY A 32 12.05 3.92 5.89
N GLY A 33 10.75 3.58 5.96
CA GLY A 33 10.28 2.19 6.05
C GLY A 33 10.64 1.48 7.36
N ASP A 34 11.06 2.23 8.38
CA ASP A 34 11.61 1.75 9.65
C ASP A 34 10.63 1.87 10.83
N GLY A 35 9.50 2.55 10.63
CA GLY A 35 8.46 2.75 11.64
C GLY A 35 8.78 3.86 12.63
N ILE A 36 9.75 4.73 12.32
CA ILE A 36 10.20 5.77 13.22
C ILE A 36 9.54 7.10 12.84
N ALA A 37 8.80 7.67 13.80
CA ALA A 37 8.33 9.04 13.73
C ALA A 37 9.25 9.95 14.55
N THR A 38 9.54 11.15 14.04
CA THR A 38 10.43 12.13 14.71
C THR A 38 9.67 13.34 15.26
N THR A 39 8.34 13.34 15.14
CA THR A 39 7.46 14.39 15.67
C THR A 39 7.11 14.14 17.12
N LYS A 40 6.68 15.20 17.81
CA LYS A 40 6.06 15.05 19.13
C LYS A 40 4.66 14.48 18.94
N HIS A 41 4.35 13.43 19.67
CA HIS A 41 3.04 12.78 19.66
C HIS A 41 2.30 13.07 20.97
N PRO A 42 0.95 13.10 20.95
CA PRO A 42 0.19 13.17 22.19
C PRO A 42 0.48 11.94 23.06
N GLU A 43 0.79 12.16 24.33
CA GLU A 43 1.06 11.08 25.30
C GLU A 43 -0.24 10.44 25.82
N THR A 44 -1.36 11.16 25.72
CA THR A 44 -2.70 10.69 26.04
C THR A 44 -3.64 10.93 24.87
N TRP A 45 -4.57 10.01 24.62
CA TRP A 45 -5.57 10.16 23.57
C TRP A 45 -6.85 9.37 23.90
N SER A 46 -8.01 9.96 23.60
CA SER A 46 -9.31 9.27 23.67
C SER A 46 -10.26 9.80 22.61
N ALA A 47 -11.48 9.24 22.53
CA ALA A 47 -12.51 9.78 21.65
C ALA A 47 -12.99 11.20 22.03
N GLY A 48 -12.68 11.68 23.25
CA GLY A 48 -13.05 13.01 23.74
C GLY A 48 -11.88 13.93 24.08
N GLU A 49 -10.63 13.44 24.02
CA GLU A 49 -9.43 14.16 24.43
C GLU A 49 -8.31 13.94 23.41
N HIS A 50 -7.65 15.02 23.02
CA HIS A 50 -6.57 15.02 22.01
C HIS A 50 -6.96 14.39 20.66
N LEU A 51 -8.26 14.28 20.37
CA LEU A 51 -8.80 13.90 19.07
C LEU A 51 -8.93 15.14 18.17
N ALA A 52 -8.10 15.23 17.12
CA ALA A 52 -8.19 16.32 16.15
C ALA A 52 -9.48 16.25 15.31
N TRP A 53 -9.79 15.07 14.76
CA TRP A 53 -10.99 14.83 13.97
C TRP A 53 -11.26 13.33 13.81
N LYS A 54 -12.46 12.99 13.34
CA LYS A 54 -12.86 11.62 13.01
C LYS A 54 -13.73 11.61 11.77
N THR A 55 -13.41 10.74 10.82
CA THR A 55 -14.12 10.61 9.54
C THR A 55 -14.67 9.20 9.37
N LYS A 56 -15.92 9.09 8.93
CA LYS A 56 -16.53 7.79 8.59
C LYS A 56 -16.06 7.38 7.19
N ILE A 57 -15.36 6.25 7.10
CA ILE A 57 -14.83 5.67 5.85
C ILE A 57 -15.69 4.47 5.42
N PRO A 58 -16.05 4.26 4.14
CA PRO A 58 -16.79 3.07 3.73
C PRO A 58 -15.99 1.78 3.97
N GLY A 59 -16.68 0.64 4.15
CA GLY A 59 -16.04 -0.68 4.17
C GLY A 59 -15.10 -0.95 5.34
N VAL A 60 -14.12 -1.83 5.07
CA VAL A 60 -13.07 -2.30 5.99
C VAL A 60 -11.71 -2.28 5.27
N GLY A 61 -10.65 -1.88 5.96
CA GLY A 61 -9.28 -1.90 5.45
C GLY A 61 -8.27 -1.83 6.59
N TRP A 62 -7.25 -2.70 6.57
CA TRP A 62 -6.19 -2.79 7.59
C TRP A 62 -4.89 -2.11 7.18
N SER A 63 -4.84 -1.56 5.97
CA SER A 63 -3.79 -0.65 5.53
C SER A 63 -3.57 0.48 6.53
N GLN A 64 -2.33 0.94 6.70
CA GLN A 64 -2.09 2.18 7.41
C GLN A 64 -2.48 3.38 6.54
N PRO A 65 -3.00 4.47 7.12
CA PRO A 65 -3.09 5.74 6.43
C PRO A 65 -1.67 6.27 6.11
N ILE A 66 -1.50 6.82 4.91
CA ILE A 66 -0.26 7.52 4.52
C ILE A 66 -0.53 9.02 4.44
N VAL A 67 0.49 9.85 4.68
CA VAL A 67 0.39 11.31 4.72
C VAL A 67 1.36 11.93 3.73
N TRP A 68 0.89 12.88 2.92
CA TRP A 68 1.74 13.69 2.05
C TRP A 68 1.26 15.14 2.04
N GLY A 69 2.07 16.05 2.56
CA GLY A 69 1.69 17.46 2.73
C GLY A 69 0.44 17.58 3.60
N ASP A 70 -0.61 18.18 3.04
CA ASP A 70 -1.92 18.40 3.69
C ASP A 70 -2.92 17.25 3.46
N LYS A 71 -2.47 16.12 2.91
CA LYS A 71 -3.34 15.01 2.49
C LYS A 71 -3.06 13.74 3.27
N VAL A 72 -4.14 13.02 3.58
CA VAL A 72 -4.12 11.66 4.14
C VAL A 72 -4.77 10.72 3.14
N PHE A 73 -4.07 9.65 2.73
CA PHE A 73 -4.62 8.64 1.85
C PHE A 73 -4.94 7.35 2.62
N VAL A 74 -6.12 6.78 2.34
CA VAL A 74 -6.64 5.59 3.01
C VAL A 74 -7.19 4.62 1.96
N THR A 75 -6.98 3.33 2.17
CA THR A 75 -7.54 2.25 1.34
C THR A 75 -8.59 1.44 2.09
N THR A 76 -9.61 0.98 1.37
CA THR A 76 -10.72 0.22 1.94
C THR A 76 -11.31 -0.72 0.89
N ALA A 77 -11.95 -1.80 1.34
CA ALA A 77 -12.82 -2.61 0.52
C ALA A 77 -14.21 -2.65 1.15
N ALA A 78 -15.22 -2.23 0.37
CA ALA A 78 -16.60 -2.08 0.83
C ALA A 78 -17.54 -2.98 0.03
N ALA A 79 -18.45 -3.67 0.71
CA ALA A 79 -19.57 -4.37 0.09
C ALA A 79 -20.89 -3.99 0.75
N GLU A 80 -22.00 -4.12 0.02
CA GLU A 80 -23.33 -3.91 0.58
C GLU A 80 -23.59 -4.93 1.72
N GLY A 81 -24.12 -4.44 2.85
CA GLY A 81 -24.38 -5.27 4.03
C GLY A 81 -23.12 -5.78 4.74
N GLN A 82 -21.92 -5.31 4.38
CA GLN A 82 -20.69 -5.69 5.06
C GLN A 82 -20.68 -5.15 6.50
N ASN A 83 -20.57 -6.06 7.47
CA ASN A 83 -20.38 -5.68 8.86
C ASN A 83 -18.91 -5.35 9.13
N ARG A 84 -18.68 -4.29 9.91
CA ARG A 84 -17.35 -4.02 10.46
C ARG A 84 -17.10 -4.92 11.67
N PRO A 85 -15.88 -5.46 11.81
CA PRO A 85 -15.50 -6.18 13.01
C PRO A 85 -15.68 -5.33 14.26
N GLN A 86 -16.20 -5.94 15.32
CA GLN A 86 -16.42 -5.33 16.63
C GLN A 86 -15.38 -5.81 17.65
N PRO A 87 -15.11 -5.03 18.70
CA PRO A 87 -14.33 -5.51 19.84
C PRO A 87 -14.94 -6.80 20.39
N GLY A 88 -14.14 -7.86 20.47
CA GLY A 88 -14.59 -9.16 20.93
C GLY A 88 -14.65 -10.22 19.84
N ASP A 89 -14.80 -9.87 18.55
CA ASP A 89 -14.90 -10.79 17.40
C ASP A 89 -13.66 -11.68 17.16
N TRP A 90 -12.58 -11.43 17.90
CA TRP A 90 -11.29 -12.11 17.79
C TRP A 90 -10.89 -12.89 19.05
N SER A 91 -11.81 -13.04 19.99
CA SER A 91 -11.56 -13.72 21.27
C SER A 91 -11.67 -15.23 21.11
N PRO A 92 -10.83 -16.03 21.80
CA PRO A 92 -11.02 -17.48 21.81
C PRO A 92 -12.42 -17.84 22.37
N GLY A 93 -13.26 -18.49 21.57
CA GLY A 93 -14.57 -19.01 22.00
C GLY A 93 -15.81 -18.20 21.60
N ASP A 94 -15.66 -17.09 20.88
CA ASP A 94 -16.76 -16.22 20.41
C ASP A 94 -17.50 -16.70 19.14
N GLY A 95 -17.19 -17.90 18.65
CA GLY A 95 -17.78 -18.47 17.44
C GLY A 95 -17.10 -18.06 16.12
N LEU A 96 -16.19 -17.08 16.12
CA LEU A 96 -15.32 -16.72 14.99
C LEU A 96 -13.83 -16.99 15.27
N GLY A 97 -13.41 -17.07 16.53
CA GLY A 97 -12.02 -16.84 16.94
C GLY A 97 -11.28 -18.00 17.64
N GLY A 98 -11.93 -19.14 17.90
CA GLY A 98 -11.26 -20.28 18.56
C GLY A 98 -10.52 -21.18 17.57
N LEU A 99 -11.23 -22.18 17.02
CA LEU A 99 -10.68 -23.12 16.06
C LEU A 99 -10.57 -22.53 14.64
N SER A 100 -11.50 -21.63 14.27
CA SER A 100 -11.57 -20.97 12.96
C SER A 100 -10.46 -19.95 12.70
N ALA A 101 -9.93 -19.34 13.77
CA ALA A 101 -8.76 -18.46 13.70
C ALA A 101 -7.43 -19.23 13.64
N PHE A 102 -7.42 -20.51 14.04
CA PHE A 102 -6.21 -21.35 14.05
C PHE A 102 -6.10 -22.22 12.79
N LEU A 103 -7.22 -22.74 12.27
CA LEU A 103 -7.23 -23.63 11.10
C LEU A 103 -7.31 -22.91 9.76
N GLY A 104 -7.34 -21.58 9.74
CA GLY A 104 -7.77 -20.83 8.56
C GLY A 104 -9.23 -21.13 8.29
N SER A 105 -10.09 -20.12 8.27
CA SER A 105 -11.45 -20.39 7.86
C SER A 105 -11.44 -20.91 6.42
N PHE A 106 -11.85 -22.15 6.18
CA PHE A 106 -12.13 -22.75 4.86
C PHE A 106 -13.29 -22.02 4.16
N ARG A 107 -13.19 -20.70 4.06
CA ARG A 107 -14.22 -19.83 3.52
C ARG A 107 -14.08 -19.85 2.02
N ARG A 108 -15.21 -19.97 1.33
CA ARG A 108 -15.28 -19.51 -0.05
C ARG A 108 -15.14 -17.98 -0.03
N PRO A 109 -14.59 -17.37 -1.09
CA PRO A 109 -14.69 -15.93 -1.24
C PRO A 109 -16.17 -15.50 -1.10
N PRO A 110 -16.45 -14.37 -0.42
CA PRO A 110 -17.81 -13.87 -0.30
C PRO A 110 -18.45 -13.71 -1.68
N ASN A 111 -19.69 -14.18 -1.83
CA ASN A 111 -20.47 -13.97 -3.04
C ASN A 111 -21.19 -12.60 -3.00
N ALA A 112 -20.42 -11.54 -2.78
CA ALA A 112 -20.89 -10.16 -2.78
C ALA A 112 -19.97 -9.33 -3.68
N GLU A 113 -20.52 -8.29 -4.30
CA GLU A 113 -19.73 -7.30 -5.03
C GLU A 113 -19.03 -6.37 -4.03
N TYR A 114 -17.72 -6.28 -4.16
CA TYR A 114 -16.86 -5.39 -3.41
C TYR A 114 -16.42 -4.22 -4.29
N ARG A 115 -16.25 -3.07 -3.66
CA ARG A 115 -15.61 -1.88 -4.21
C ARG A 115 -14.32 -1.63 -3.43
N TRP A 116 -13.19 -1.81 -4.10
CA TRP A 116 -11.88 -1.45 -3.58
C TRP A 116 -11.66 0.03 -3.83
N LYS A 117 -11.39 0.78 -2.77
CA LYS A 117 -11.45 2.23 -2.74
C LYS A 117 -10.14 2.83 -2.28
N VAL A 118 -9.79 3.96 -2.88
CA VAL A 118 -8.79 4.90 -2.37
C VAL A 118 -9.50 6.19 -2.01
N LEU A 119 -9.24 6.71 -0.82
CA LEU A 119 -9.75 7.99 -0.35
C LEU A 119 -8.60 8.92 -0.07
N CYS A 120 -8.82 10.20 -0.33
CA CYS A 120 -7.96 11.29 0.10
C CYS A 120 -8.74 12.20 1.04
N LEU A 121 -8.17 12.45 2.21
CA LEU A 121 -8.71 13.33 3.24
C LEU A 121 -7.78 14.52 3.45
N SER A 122 -8.35 15.64 3.85
CA SER A 122 -7.61 16.78 4.38
C SER A 122 -7.03 16.41 5.75
N LEU A 123 -5.73 16.62 5.93
CA LEU A 123 -5.05 16.40 7.21
C LEU A 123 -5.55 17.37 8.29
N ALA A 124 -5.97 18.57 7.90
CA ALA A 124 -6.38 19.62 8.83
C ALA A 124 -7.70 19.32 9.53
N ASP A 125 -8.67 18.72 8.83
CA ASP A 125 -10.04 18.58 9.33
C ASP A 125 -10.71 17.24 8.99
N GLY A 126 -9.98 16.30 8.38
CA GLY A 126 -10.47 14.97 8.04
C GLY A 126 -11.52 14.95 6.93
N LYS A 127 -11.81 16.07 6.27
CA LYS A 127 -12.79 16.08 5.16
C LYS A 127 -12.29 15.23 4.00
N VAL A 128 -13.18 14.40 3.46
CA VAL A 128 -12.91 13.67 2.22
C VAL A 128 -12.80 14.67 1.08
N LEU A 129 -11.61 14.78 0.50
CA LEU A 129 -11.32 15.60 -0.67
C LEU A 129 -11.75 14.88 -1.95
N TRP A 130 -11.48 13.58 -2.01
CA TRP A 130 -11.96 12.70 -3.07
C TRP A 130 -12.02 11.24 -2.60
N GLU A 131 -12.86 10.45 -3.25
CA GLU A 131 -13.00 9.00 -3.06
C GLU A 131 -13.15 8.35 -4.43
N GLN A 132 -12.41 7.28 -4.70
CA GLN A 132 -12.39 6.63 -6.00
C GLN A 132 -12.42 5.11 -5.86
N ASP A 133 -13.22 4.47 -6.72
CA ASP A 133 -13.20 3.03 -6.90
C ASP A 133 -11.99 2.65 -7.76
N ALA A 134 -11.03 1.94 -7.17
CA ALA A 134 -9.92 1.31 -7.88
C ALA A 134 -10.40 0.08 -8.66
N HIS A 135 -11.27 -0.73 -8.03
CA HIS A 135 -11.85 -1.91 -8.64
C HIS A 135 -13.25 -2.17 -8.11
N VAL A 136 -14.11 -2.75 -8.95
CA VAL A 136 -15.42 -3.25 -8.57
C VAL A 136 -15.54 -4.69 -9.07
N GLY A 137 -15.88 -5.61 -8.18
CA GLY A 137 -15.97 -7.02 -8.53
C GLY A 137 -16.15 -7.93 -7.32
N LYS A 138 -16.20 -9.24 -7.57
CA LYS A 138 -16.26 -10.24 -6.50
C LYS A 138 -14.83 -10.61 -6.09
N PRO A 139 -14.54 -10.77 -4.78
CA PRO A 139 -13.23 -11.24 -4.36
C PRO A 139 -12.89 -12.59 -4.99
N ALA A 140 -11.70 -12.68 -5.59
CA ALA A 140 -11.25 -13.90 -6.26
C ALA A 140 -10.79 -14.98 -5.26
N ASN A 141 -10.22 -14.56 -4.13
CA ASN A 141 -9.72 -15.42 -3.07
C ASN A 141 -10.46 -15.16 -1.76
N PRO A 142 -10.58 -16.18 -0.90
CA PRO A 142 -10.93 -15.96 0.49
C PRO A 142 -9.80 -15.27 1.26
N ILE A 143 -10.14 -14.78 2.46
CA ILE A 143 -9.20 -14.20 3.41
C ILE A 143 -9.45 -14.76 4.81
N HIS A 144 -8.41 -14.69 5.66
CA HIS A 144 -8.59 -14.95 7.07
C HIS A 144 -9.58 -13.95 7.66
N ALA A 145 -10.35 -14.36 8.67
CA ALA A 145 -11.32 -13.46 9.29
C ALA A 145 -10.66 -12.18 9.83
N ARG A 146 -9.43 -12.28 10.36
CA ARG A 146 -8.63 -11.15 10.85
C ARG A 146 -7.96 -10.31 9.75
N ASN A 147 -8.14 -10.65 8.47
CA ASN A 147 -7.58 -9.91 7.36
C ASN A 147 -8.68 -9.05 6.69
N SER A 148 -8.30 -8.17 5.76
CA SER A 148 -9.21 -7.37 4.94
C SER A 148 -8.83 -7.50 3.47
N TYR A 149 -9.74 -7.13 2.56
CA TYR A 149 -9.44 -7.03 1.13
C TYR A 149 -8.69 -5.73 0.75
N ALA A 150 -8.28 -4.93 1.73
CA ALA A 150 -7.51 -3.70 1.58
C ALA A 150 -6.47 -3.58 2.72
N THR A 151 -5.64 -4.61 2.85
CA THR A 151 -4.65 -4.74 3.93
C THR A 151 -3.31 -4.10 3.55
N GLU A 152 -2.95 -4.16 2.28
CA GLU A 152 -1.74 -3.53 1.76
C GLU A 152 -1.83 -2.00 1.93
N THR A 153 -0.76 -1.40 2.43
CA THR A 153 -0.64 0.05 2.58
C THR A 153 -0.30 0.70 1.23
N PRO A 154 -1.00 1.76 0.79
CA PRO A 154 -0.62 2.48 -0.42
C PRO A 154 0.73 3.19 -0.27
N VAL A 155 1.31 3.66 -1.38
CA VAL A 155 2.52 4.47 -1.40
C VAL A 155 2.34 5.73 -2.25
N THR A 156 3.01 6.83 -1.89
CA THR A 156 3.01 8.06 -2.67
C THR A 156 4.35 8.78 -2.68
N ASP A 157 4.68 9.41 -3.81
CA ASP A 157 5.75 10.43 -3.94
C ASP A 157 5.17 11.86 -4.04
N GLY A 158 3.87 12.03 -3.77
CA GLY A 158 3.16 13.29 -3.94
C GLY A 158 2.63 13.56 -5.34
N GLU A 159 3.18 12.91 -6.37
CA GLU A 159 2.69 13.00 -7.74
C GLU A 159 1.73 11.84 -8.06
N ARG A 160 2.04 10.66 -7.52
CA ARG A 160 1.28 9.42 -7.71
C ARG A 160 0.86 8.84 -6.36
N VAL A 161 -0.33 8.26 -6.32
CA VAL A 161 -0.80 7.42 -5.22
C VAL A 161 -1.02 6.02 -5.77
N ILE A 162 -0.31 5.04 -5.23
CA ILE A 162 -0.30 3.67 -5.75
C ILE A 162 -0.80 2.73 -4.67
N ALA A 163 -1.90 2.05 -4.96
CA ALA A 163 -2.56 1.13 -4.04
C ALA A 163 -2.54 -0.28 -4.62
N SER A 164 -2.11 -1.26 -3.81
CA SER A 164 -2.27 -2.68 -4.11
C SER A 164 -3.47 -3.20 -3.32
N PHE A 165 -4.24 -4.09 -3.93
CA PHE A 165 -5.34 -4.81 -3.28
C PHE A 165 -5.18 -6.32 -3.48
N GLY A 166 -3.93 -6.77 -3.52
CA GLY A 166 -3.59 -8.16 -3.77
C GLY A 166 -4.19 -8.68 -5.08
N PRO A 167 -5.00 -9.77 -5.06
CA PRO A 167 -5.62 -10.32 -6.26
C PRO A 167 -6.57 -9.37 -7.02
N ALA A 168 -7.06 -8.31 -6.37
CA ALA A 168 -7.90 -7.33 -7.05
C ALA A 168 -7.10 -6.34 -7.92
N GLY A 169 -5.78 -6.30 -7.77
CA GLY A 169 -4.86 -5.58 -8.65
C GLY A 169 -4.11 -4.44 -7.97
N VAL A 170 -3.26 -3.78 -8.75
CA VAL A 170 -2.48 -2.60 -8.37
C VAL A 170 -2.95 -1.43 -9.23
N TYR A 171 -3.22 -0.29 -8.60
CA TYR A 171 -3.82 0.87 -9.24
C TYR A 171 -3.05 2.12 -8.87
N CYS A 172 -2.89 3.01 -9.85
CA CYS A 172 -2.20 4.27 -9.70
C CYS A 172 -3.12 5.44 -10.03
N PHE A 173 -3.10 6.42 -9.15
CA PHE A 173 -3.86 7.66 -9.25
C PHE A 173 -2.90 8.85 -9.27
N ASP A 174 -3.32 9.96 -9.87
CA ASP A 174 -2.68 11.24 -9.61
C ASP A 174 -3.14 11.84 -8.26
N ALA A 175 -2.54 12.96 -7.85
CA ALA A 175 -2.88 13.65 -6.61
C ALA A 175 -4.35 14.13 -6.53
N SER A 176 -5.03 14.28 -7.67
CA SER A 176 -6.45 14.67 -7.76
C SER A 176 -7.41 13.48 -7.65
N GLY A 177 -6.88 12.25 -7.58
CA GLY A 177 -7.67 11.02 -7.56
C GLY A 177 -8.03 10.51 -8.96
N LYS A 178 -7.46 11.05 -10.04
CA LYS A 178 -7.71 10.50 -11.37
C LYS A 178 -6.96 9.17 -11.51
N LEU A 179 -7.67 8.10 -11.83
CA LEU A 179 -7.05 6.82 -12.17
C LEU A 179 -6.20 6.97 -13.45
N LEU A 180 -4.93 6.59 -13.36
CA LEU A 180 -3.96 6.66 -14.46
C LEU A 180 -3.76 5.29 -15.10
N TRP A 181 -3.59 4.25 -14.28
CA TRP A 181 -3.47 2.87 -14.74
C TRP A 181 -3.88 1.86 -13.67
N GLY A 182 -4.22 0.65 -14.11
CA GLY A 182 -4.50 -0.50 -13.26
C GLY A 182 -3.91 -1.76 -13.88
N LYS A 183 -3.32 -2.64 -13.06
CA LYS A 183 -2.65 -3.87 -13.51
C LYS A 183 -3.04 -5.04 -12.63
N GLN A 184 -3.32 -6.18 -13.28
CA GLN A 184 -3.55 -7.44 -12.60
C GLN A 184 -2.27 -8.27 -12.59
N LEU A 185 -1.80 -8.61 -11.40
CA LEU A 185 -0.59 -9.42 -11.21
C LEU A 185 -0.89 -10.91 -11.08
N GLY A 186 -2.17 -11.28 -11.12
CA GLY A 186 -2.66 -12.66 -11.03
C GLY A 186 -3.32 -12.97 -9.69
N THR A 187 -4.07 -14.07 -9.69
CA THR A 187 -4.76 -14.61 -8.51
C THR A 187 -4.12 -15.95 -8.17
N TYR A 188 -3.55 -16.03 -6.97
CA TYR A 188 -2.84 -17.22 -6.51
C TYR A 188 -3.32 -17.65 -5.14
N LYS A 189 -3.27 -18.95 -4.87
CA LYS A 189 -3.58 -19.51 -3.57
C LYS A 189 -2.59 -18.99 -2.53
N ILE A 190 -3.11 -18.50 -1.42
CA ILE A 190 -2.33 -18.13 -0.24
C ILE A 190 -2.46 -19.21 0.82
N GLN A 191 -1.40 -19.41 1.61
CA GLN A 191 -1.38 -20.37 2.71
C GLN A 191 -2.63 -20.23 3.58
N MET A 192 -3.33 -21.36 3.78
CA MET A 192 -4.51 -21.47 4.65
C MET A 192 -5.58 -20.40 4.37
N ASP A 193 -5.66 -19.93 3.12
CA ASP A 193 -6.63 -18.92 2.69
C ASP A 193 -6.53 -17.61 3.48
N TRP A 194 -5.32 -17.27 3.96
CA TRP A 194 -5.15 -16.12 4.85
C TRP A 194 -5.31 -14.75 4.17
N GLY A 195 -5.24 -14.70 2.84
CA GLY A 195 -5.21 -13.43 2.08
C GLY A 195 -3.81 -12.82 2.01
N THR A 196 -3.64 -11.78 1.19
CA THR A 196 -2.36 -11.10 0.98
C THR A 196 -2.12 -10.01 2.03
N GLY A 197 -1.00 -9.26 1.90
CA GLY A 197 -0.62 -8.21 2.85
C GLY A 197 0.74 -7.54 2.62
N SER A 198 1.50 -7.94 1.60
CA SER A 198 2.74 -7.24 1.22
C SER A 198 2.41 -5.93 0.50
N SER A 199 2.89 -4.82 1.04
CA SER A 199 2.60 -3.48 0.51
C SER A 199 3.53 -3.11 -0.67
N PRO A 200 3.07 -2.29 -1.63
CA PRO A 200 3.93 -1.74 -2.67
C PRO A 200 4.98 -0.79 -2.08
N VAL A 201 6.15 -0.74 -2.73
CA VAL A 201 7.24 0.19 -2.39
C VAL A 201 7.63 0.99 -3.62
N LEU A 202 7.73 2.31 -3.48
CA LEU A 202 8.11 3.21 -4.56
C LEU A 202 9.57 3.65 -4.38
N HIS A 203 10.36 3.55 -5.44
CA HIS A 203 11.70 4.10 -5.50
C HIS A 203 11.97 4.64 -6.89
N GLU A 204 12.29 5.93 -6.96
CA GLU A 204 12.55 6.62 -8.23
C GLU A 204 11.35 6.48 -9.20
N GLU A 205 11.53 5.73 -10.29
CA GLU A 205 10.54 5.51 -11.33
C GLU A 205 9.86 4.13 -11.22
N LEU A 206 10.19 3.33 -10.21
CA LEU A 206 9.76 1.94 -10.09
C LEU A 206 8.91 1.67 -8.85
N VAL A 207 7.90 0.83 -9.04
CA VAL A 207 7.05 0.27 -7.99
C VAL A 207 7.38 -1.20 -7.83
N PHE A 208 7.76 -1.61 -6.63
CA PHE A 208 8.09 -2.99 -6.32
C PHE A 208 6.95 -3.67 -5.56
N LEU A 209 6.61 -4.89 -5.99
CA LEU A 209 5.69 -5.76 -5.28
C LEU A 209 6.28 -7.15 -5.09
N GLN A 210 6.26 -7.63 -3.86
CA GLN A 210 6.56 -9.01 -3.52
C GLN A 210 5.26 -9.81 -3.43
N CYS A 211 5.10 -10.77 -4.34
CA CYS A 211 3.90 -11.60 -4.47
C CYS A 211 4.23 -13.07 -4.17
N ASP A 212 4.62 -13.35 -2.94
CA ASP A 212 4.92 -14.71 -2.51
C ASP A 212 3.61 -15.48 -2.18
N ASN A 213 3.42 -16.65 -2.78
CA ASN A 213 2.19 -17.43 -2.74
C ASN A 213 2.46 -18.94 -2.79
N GLN A 214 1.43 -19.78 -2.88
CA GLN A 214 1.56 -21.25 -2.86
C GLN A 214 1.82 -21.87 -4.25
N GLN A 215 1.86 -21.08 -5.32
CA GLN A 215 1.90 -21.58 -6.69
C GLN A 215 3.08 -21.02 -7.48
N GLN A 216 3.17 -19.69 -7.59
CA GLN A 216 4.15 -19.00 -8.40
C GLN A 216 4.58 -17.71 -7.70
N SER A 217 5.51 -17.80 -6.77
CA SER A 217 6.04 -16.64 -6.07
C SER A 217 6.96 -15.80 -6.96
N PHE A 218 6.85 -14.48 -6.87
CA PHE A 218 7.68 -13.55 -7.65
C PHE A 218 7.84 -12.20 -6.98
N LEU A 219 8.90 -11.50 -7.38
CA LEU A 219 9.10 -10.07 -7.15
C LEU A 219 9.00 -9.37 -8.51
N VAL A 220 8.26 -8.27 -8.58
CA VAL A 220 8.06 -7.53 -9.82
C VAL A 220 8.35 -6.04 -9.61
N ALA A 221 8.93 -5.41 -10.63
CA ALA A 221 9.03 -3.95 -10.74
C ALA A 221 8.15 -3.45 -11.88
N LEU A 222 7.33 -2.45 -11.59
CA LEU A 222 6.50 -1.76 -12.56
C LEU A 222 6.99 -0.33 -12.76
N ASP A 223 6.94 0.17 -13.98
CA ASP A 223 7.12 1.60 -14.26
C ASP A 223 5.99 2.39 -13.58
N LYS A 224 6.32 3.40 -12.76
CA LYS A 224 5.31 4.13 -11.98
C LYS A 224 4.33 4.93 -12.84
N ARG A 225 4.71 5.28 -14.07
CA ARG A 225 3.91 6.12 -14.98
C ARG A 225 2.95 5.28 -15.82
N THR A 226 3.37 4.11 -16.26
CA THR A 226 2.55 3.25 -17.16
C THR A 226 2.00 2.00 -16.47
N GLY A 227 2.61 1.59 -15.37
CA GLY A 227 2.36 0.31 -14.71
C GLY A 227 2.95 -0.89 -15.47
N ASP A 228 3.69 -0.67 -16.55
CA ASP A 228 4.25 -1.78 -17.33
C ASP A 228 5.37 -2.46 -16.55
N GLU A 229 5.45 -3.78 -16.70
CA GLU A 229 6.49 -4.58 -16.07
C GLU A 229 7.85 -4.24 -16.68
N VAL A 230 8.77 -3.77 -15.84
CA VAL A 230 10.16 -3.49 -16.22
C VAL A 230 10.99 -4.76 -16.05
N TRP A 231 10.79 -5.47 -14.94
CA TRP A 231 11.39 -6.77 -14.71
C TRP A 231 10.56 -7.60 -13.73
N ARG A 232 10.76 -8.91 -13.78
CA ARG A 232 10.19 -9.89 -12.84
C ARG A 232 11.20 -10.98 -12.53
N VAL A 233 11.25 -11.35 -11.25
CA VAL A 233 12.09 -12.41 -10.74
C VAL A 233 11.22 -13.47 -10.08
N ALA A 234 11.30 -14.71 -10.58
CA ALA A 234 10.70 -15.86 -9.92
C ALA A 234 11.39 -16.10 -8.57
N ARG A 235 10.61 -16.45 -7.56
CA ARG A 235 11.11 -16.68 -6.20
C ARG A 235 10.77 -18.10 -5.77
N ASP A 236 11.78 -18.81 -5.27
CA ASP A 236 11.59 -20.08 -4.58
C ASP A 236 11.18 -19.79 -3.13
N GLU A 237 9.91 -19.44 -2.96
CA GLU A 237 9.29 -19.09 -1.69
C GLU A 237 7.83 -19.56 -1.66
N GLN A 238 7.35 -19.94 -0.47
CA GLN A 238 5.92 -20.08 -0.20
C GLN A 238 5.33 -18.72 0.25
N SER A 239 4.02 -18.68 0.50
CA SER A 239 3.34 -17.48 1.03
C SER A 239 4.13 -16.77 2.12
N ASN A 240 4.37 -15.49 1.89
CA ASN A 240 5.03 -14.57 2.79
C ASN A 240 4.37 -13.19 2.65
N TRP A 241 4.28 -12.45 3.76
CA TRP A 241 3.60 -11.14 3.81
C TRP A 241 4.58 -9.99 4.00
N CYS A 242 5.89 -10.23 3.82
CA CYS A 242 6.92 -9.21 3.92
C CYS A 242 6.73 -8.12 2.85
N THR A 243 6.68 -6.87 3.30
CA THR A 243 6.80 -5.69 2.42
C THR A 243 8.29 -5.51 2.09
N PRO A 244 8.67 -5.35 0.80
CA PRO A 244 10.06 -5.08 0.43
C PRO A 244 10.62 -3.83 1.12
N TYR A 245 11.93 -3.71 1.15
CA TYR A 245 12.61 -2.59 1.80
C TYR A 245 13.70 -2.03 0.91
N ILE A 246 13.70 -0.70 0.69
CA ILE A 246 14.79 -0.02 -0.01
C ILE A 246 15.87 0.33 1.01
N TRP A 247 16.96 -0.42 0.98
CA TRP A 247 18.11 -0.16 1.83
C TRP A 247 19.17 0.64 1.08
N LYS A 248 19.38 1.88 1.51
CA LYS A 248 20.50 2.71 1.04
C LYS A 248 21.67 2.53 2.00
N ASN A 249 22.81 2.09 1.49
CA ASN A 249 24.04 1.97 2.26
C ASN A 249 25.20 2.64 1.51
N GLU A 250 26.38 2.66 2.12
CA GLU A 250 27.58 3.32 1.57
C GLU A 250 28.03 2.76 0.21
N ARG A 251 27.62 1.54 -0.15
CA ARG A 251 28.03 0.87 -1.39
C ARG A 251 27.02 1.06 -2.52
N ARG A 252 25.72 0.98 -2.22
CA ARG A 252 24.63 1.04 -3.22
C ARG A 252 23.25 1.12 -2.56
N THR A 253 22.23 1.31 -3.39
CA THR A 253 20.83 1.09 -3.04
C THR A 253 20.42 -0.34 -3.36
N GLU A 254 19.70 -0.99 -2.44
CA GLU A 254 19.29 -2.38 -2.54
C GLU A 254 17.80 -2.55 -2.29
N LEU A 255 17.15 -3.43 -3.03
CA LEU A 255 15.79 -3.90 -2.76
C LEU A 255 15.86 -5.19 -1.95
N VAL A 256 15.63 -5.10 -0.65
CA VAL A 256 15.69 -6.21 0.30
C VAL A 256 14.30 -6.81 0.48
N THR A 257 14.23 -8.13 0.49
CA THR A 257 12.98 -8.89 0.67
C THR A 257 13.18 -9.98 1.71
N GLY A 258 12.17 -10.17 2.56
CA GLY A 258 12.06 -11.34 3.41
C GLY A 258 11.49 -12.54 2.64
N GLY A 259 11.70 -13.74 3.17
CA GLY A 259 11.21 -14.99 2.62
C GLY A 259 11.01 -16.01 3.74
N GLY A 260 10.35 -17.14 3.44
CA GLY A 260 10.07 -18.19 4.42
C GLY A 260 11.30 -18.96 4.90
N GLY A 261 12.42 -18.87 4.16
CA GLY A 261 13.71 -19.43 4.58
C GLY A 261 14.94 -18.57 4.27
N LYS A 262 14.80 -17.56 3.39
CA LYS A 262 15.90 -16.69 3.00
C LYS A 262 15.50 -15.21 2.97
N MET A 263 16.45 -14.35 3.34
CA MET A 263 16.41 -12.94 2.99
C MET A 263 17.25 -12.71 1.75
N ARG A 264 16.78 -11.87 0.83
CA ARG A 264 17.46 -11.60 -0.44
C ARG A 264 17.53 -10.12 -0.72
N SER A 265 18.62 -9.70 -1.32
CA SER A 265 18.80 -8.36 -1.85
C SER A 265 18.94 -8.40 -3.36
N TYR A 266 18.28 -7.45 -4.01
CA TYR A 266 18.27 -7.29 -5.46
C TYR A 266 18.69 -5.86 -5.83
N ASP A 267 19.27 -5.75 -7.01
CA ASP A 267 19.43 -4.47 -7.71
C ASP A 267 18.03 -3.92 -8.08
N PRO A 268 17.63 -2.73 -7.59
CA PRO A 268 16.29 -2.20 -7.85
C PRO A 268 15.99 -1.96 -9.34
N ALA A 269 16.99 -1.59 -10.13
CA ALA A 269 16.80 -1.24 -11.53
C ALA A 269 16.66 -2.48 -12.43
N THR A 270 17.31 -3.58 -12.07
CA THR A 270 17.43 -4.76 -12.95
C THR A 270 16.82 -6.04 -12.38
N GLY A 271 16.52 -6.10 -11.08
CA GLY A 271 16.09 -7.31 -10.40
C GLY A 271 17.22 -8.34 -10.20
N LYS A 272 18.48 -7.99 -10.50
CA LYS A 272 19.61 -8.89 -10.33
C LYS A 272 19.87 -9.17 -8.85
N LEU A 273 19.94 -10.44 -8.46
CA LEU A 273 20.29 -10.84 -7.09
C LEU A 273 21.71 -10.36 -6.73
N HIS A 274 21.84 -9.68 -5.60
CA HIS A 274 23.12 -9.29 -5.01
C HIS A 274 23.64 -10.32 -4.02
N TRP A 275 22.79 -10.70 -3.07
CA TRP A 275 23.11 -11.67 -2.03
C TRP A 275 21.84 -12.35 -1.51
N GLU A 276 22.03 -13.52 -0.92
CA GLU A 276 21.00 -14.20 -0.14
C GLU A 276 21.60 -14.74 1.16
N ILE A 277 20.81 -14.72 2.23
CA ILE A 277 21.19 -15.24 3.55
C ILE A 277 20.07 -16.17 4.02
N ALA A 278 20.45 -17.40 4.39
CA ALA A 278 19.52 -18.40 4.94
C ALA A 278 19.26 -18.16 6.44
N GLY A 279 18.14 -18.69 6.94
CA GLY A 279 17.79 -18.66 8.36
C GLY A 279 16.78 -17.58 8.76
N SER A 280 16.10 -16.97 7.79
CA SER A 280 14.94 -16.12 8.09
C SER A 280 13.69 -16.98 8.31
N GLY A 281 12.86 -16.60 9.29
CA GLY A 281 11.51 -17.15 9.43
C GLY A 281 10.53 -16.46 8.47
N ARG A 282 9.36 -17.06 8.26
CA ARG A 282 8.24 -16.39 7.56
C ARG A 282 7.90 -15.08 8.30
N CYS A 283 7.73 -14.00 7.55
CA CYS A 283 7.29 -12.72 8.11
C CYS A 283 5.77 -12.60 7.96
N ALA A 284 5.10 -12.17 9.03
CA ALA A 284 3.76 -11.61 8.98
C ALA A 284 3.88 -10.08 8.88
N ALA A 285 2.98 -9.45 8.10
CA ALA A 285 2.88 -8.01 7.97
C ALA A 285 2.45 -7.35 9.29
#